data_AF-A0A847ZUQ6-F1
#
_entry.id   AF-A0A847ZUQ6-F1
#
_cell.length_a   1.000
_cell.length_b   1.000
_cell.length_c   1.000
_cell.angle_alpha   90.00
_cell.angle_beta   90.00
_cell.angle_gamma   90.00
#
_symmetry.space_group_name_H-M   'P 1'
#
loop_
_entity.id
_entity.type
_entity.pdbx_description
1 polymer ?
#
loop_
_entity_poly.entity_id
_entity_poly.type
_entity_poly.pdbx_seq_one_letter_code
_entity_poly.pdbx_strand_id
1 'polypeptide(L)'
;MNANKIRSLLAILLVLPMLLSGRAAHAGEPATVILAWYDLVLELVRHTPTYSPPVASRAFAYLGVATYEATASGRSDLRSLAGQVNGLTPPPQRETGKTYDEAIIVHSAVSLTTLNFFGNTGPTGERAMKAMIRKQEKELFDGVKPDVVERSRAHGAAIADHILAWSRNDGGAVIENMGFPLTYALGEGNSHWVPTSLIQQQQTPLLPDWGKNRTFAMPKGSSCPLSPPPEYSEEPGSQFYLEAKEVYDTSKTLTDEQRIIARFWSDDPMMSPTPPGHWIFIALSLLSNEKAD
;
A
#
# COMPACT_ATOMS: atom_id res chain seq x y z
N MET A 1 -21.05 4.59 -70.32
CA MET A 1 -22.44 4.10 -70.38
C MET A 1 -22.72 3.35 -69.09
N ASN A 2 -23.68 3.86 -68.30
CA ASN A 2 -24.17 3.32 -67.03
C ASN A 2 -24.81 1.93 -67.18
N ALA A 3 -24.77 1.13 -66.11
CA ALA A 3 -25.95 0.64 -65.36
C ALA A 3 -25.48 -0.42 -64.32
N ASN A 4 -25.52 -0.09 -63.01
CA ASN A 4 -26.54 -0.51 -62.02
C ASN A 4 -26.48 -2.01 -61.65
N LYS A 5 -26.57 -2.50 -60.41
CA LYS A 5 -26.87 -2.04 -59.03
C LYS A 5 -26.60 -3.28 -58.15
N ILE A 6 -26.31 -3.15 -56.85
CA ILE A 6 -26.91 -3.96 -55.74
C ILE A 6 -26.34 -3.49 -54.39
N ARG A 7 -27.24 -2.81 -53.66
CA ARG A 7 -27.58 -2.93 -52.22
C ARG A 7 -26.51 -2.70 -51.13
N SER A 8 -26.61 -1.51 -50.55
CA SER A 8 -26.95 -1.24 -49.14
C SER A 8 -26.49 -2.21 -48.06
N LEU A 9 -25.59 -1.75 -47.19
CA LEU A 9 -25.71 -1.93 -45.73
C LEU A 9 -24.91 -0.84 -45.01
N LEU A 10 -25.64 0.19 -44.57
CA LEU A 10 -25.20 1.09 -43.50
C LEU A 10 -25.08 0.26 -42.21
N ALA A 11 -23.88 0.14 -41.66
CA ALA A 11 -23.70 -0.17 -40.26
C ALA A 11 -23.59 1.16 -39.50
N ILE A 12 -24.74 1.72 -39.13
CA ILE A 12 -24.81 2.79 -38.12
C ILE A 12 -24.42 2.13 -36.80
N LEU A 13 -23.22 2.45 -36.31
CA LEU A 13 -22.84 2.17 -34.93
C LEU A 13 -23.72 3.04 -34.01
N LEU A 14 -24.83 2.48 -33.55
CA LEU A 14 -25.61 3.03 -32.45
C LEU A 14 -24.75 2.88 -31.19
N VAL A 15 -24.03 3.94 -30.83
CA VAL A 15 -23.52 4.13 -29.47
C VAL A 15 -24.74 4.31 -28.59
N LEU A 16 -25.21 3.20 -28.01
CA LEU A 16 -26.21 3.21 -26.97
C LEU A 16 -25.54 3.82 -25.74
N PRO A 17 -25.97 5.00 -25.24
CA PRO A 17 -25.49 5.45 -23.95
C PRO A 17 -26.07 4.48 -22.92
N MET A 18 -25.22 3.61 -22.39
CA MET A 18 -25.50 2.90 -21.15
C MET A 18 -25.70 3.98 -20.09
N LEU A 19 -26.96 4.35 -19.85
CA LEU A 19 -27.37 5.03 -18.63
C LEU A 19 -27.13 4.05 -17.48
N LEU A 20 -25.87 3.96 -17.06
CA LEU A 20 -25.55 3.52 -15.72
C LEU A 20 -26.22 4.52 -14.79
N SER A 21 -27.43 4.16 -14.34
CA SER A 21 -27.93 4.63 -13.05
C SER A 21 -27.06 3.99 -11.97
N GLY A 22 -25.80 4.41 -11.92
CA GLY A 22 -24.98 4.26 -10.74
C GLY A 22 -25.63 5.16 -9.71
N ARG A 23 -26.33 4.56 -8.75
CA ARG A 23 -26.53 5.20 -7.45
C ARG A 23 -25.13 5.62 -7.02
N ALA A 24 -24.84 6.92 -7.05
CA ALA A 24 -23.59 7.43 -6.48
C ALA A 24 -23.50 6.83 -5.08
N ALA A 25 -22.43 6.09 -4.80
CA ALA A 25 -22.13 5.68 -3.43
C ALA A 25 -22.27 6.93 -2.57
N HIS A 26 -23.12 6.89 -1.54
CA HIS A 26 -23.26 8.02 -0.64
C HIS A 26 -21.88 8.29 -0.06
N ALA A 27 -21.42 9.54 -0.14
CA ALA A 27 -20.12 9.97 0.37
C ALA A 27 -19.95 9.72 1.90
N GLY A 28 -21.04 9.33 2.60
CA GLY A 28 -21.07 8.96 4.01
C GLY A 28 -20.83 7.48 4.34
N GLU A 29 -20.55 6.60 3.38
CA GLU A 29 -20.26 5.18 3.69
C GLU A 29 -18.77 4.97 4.02
N PRO A 30 -18.42 4.26 5.12
CA PRO A 30 -17.03 3.99 5.51
C PRO A 30 -16.18 3.36 4.39
N ALA A 31 -16.70 2.39 3.64
CA ALA A 31 -16.00 1.81 2.49
C ALA A 31 -15.56 2.85 1.46
N THR A 32 -16.42 3.83 1.13
CA THR A 32 -16.10 4.89 0.17
C THR A 32 -14.96 5.77 0.68
N VAL A 33 -14.94 6.06 1.98
CA VAL A 33 -13.86 6.81 2.65
C VAL A 33 -12.54 6.04 2.56
N ILE A 34 -12.56 4.73 2.86
CA ILE A 34 -11.37 3.87 2.82
C ILE A 34 -10.79 3.83 1.41
N LEU A 35 -11.61 3.51 0.40
CA LEU A 35 -11.17 3.45 -0.99
C LEU A 35 -10.53 4.78 -1.44
N ALA A 36 -11.19 5.91 -1.17
CA ALA A 36 -10.68 7.22 -1.55
C ALA A 36 -9.33 7.55 -0.88
N TRP A 37 -9.15 7.19 0.38
CA TRP A 37 -7.87 7.39 1.06
C TRP A 37 -6.78 6.47 0.52
N TYR A 38 -7.10 5.21 0.25
CA TYR A 38 -6.13 4.27 -0.30
C TYR A 38 -5.69 4.62 -1.72
N ASP A 39 -6.58 5.16 -2.57
CA ASP A 39 -6.22 5.73 -3.87
C ASP A 39 -5.17 6.83 -3.72
N LEU A 40 -5.36 7.74 -2.76
CA LEU A 40 -4.37 8.78 -2.47
C LEU A 40 -3.07 8.18 -1.90
N VAL A 41 -3.14 7.20 -1.00
CA VAL A 41 -1.96 6.57 -0.41
C VAL A 41 -1.12 5.87 -1.48
N LEU A 42 -1.72 5.21 -2.47
CA LEU A 42 -1.00 4.61 -3.60
C LEU A 42 -0.20 5.68 -4.37
N GLU A 43 -0.81 6.83 -4.64
CA GLU A 43 -0.13 7.97 -5.27
C GLU A 43 0.97 8.57 -4.38
N LEU A 44 0.74 8.66 -3.07
CA LEU A 44 1.75 9.15 -2.12
C LEU A 44 2.96 8.20 -2.06
N VAL A 45 2.75 6.89 -2.02
CA VAL A 45 3.84 5.89 -2.07
C VAL A 45 4.62 6.04 -3.37
N ARG A 46 3.93 6.15 -4.51
CA ARG A 46 4.58 6.35 -5.81
C ARG A 46 5.41 7.62 -5.84
N HIS A 47 4.95 8.72 -5.25
CA HIS A 47 5.56 10.04 -5.39
C HIS A 47 6.43 10.50 -4.21
N THR A 48 6.61 9.67 -3.19
CA THR A 48 7.48 9.98 -2.04
C THR A 48 8.77 9.14 -2.13
N PRO A 49 9.93 9.74 -2.48
CA PRO A 49 11.15 8.97 -2.74
C PRO A 49 11.63 8.07 -1.60
N THR A 50 11.30 8.39 -0.35
CA THR A 50 11.69 7.60 0.83
C THR A 50 10.90 6.30 1.00
N TYR A 51 9.89 6.04 0.16
CA TYR A 51 9.02 4.87 0.25
C TYR A 51 9.55 3.72 -0.62
N SER A 52 10.65 3.13 -0.17
CA SER A 52 11.12 1.85 -0.72
C SER A 52 10.12 0.71 -0.37
N PRO A 53 10.14 -0.44 -1.07
CA PRO A 53 9.14 -1.48 -0.87
C PRO A 53 8.93 -1.90 0.60
N PRO A 54 9.98 -2.12 1.41
CA PRO A 54 9.77 -2.47 2.81
C PRO A 54 9.12 -1.34 3.63
N VAL A 55 9.47 -0.08 3.38
CA VAL A 55 8.88 1.09 4.04
C VAL A 55 7.42 1.28 3.65
N ALA A 56 7.09 1.10 2.37
CA ALA A 56 5.71 1.13 1.88
C ALA A 56 4.85 0.05 2.53
N SER A 57 5.35 -1.20 2.61
CA SER A 57 4.63 -2.29 3.28
C SER A 57 4.31 -1.97 4.74
N ARG A 58 5.25 -1.34 5.46
CA ARG A 58 5.07 -0.90 6.85
C ARG A 58 3.96 0.14 6.95
N ALA A 59 3.96 1.16 6.10
CA ALA A 59 2.92 2.18 6.10
C ALA A 59 1.53 1.58 5.81
N PHE A 60 1.39 0.78 4.75
CA PHE A 60 0.11 0.12 4.43
C PHE A 60 -0.41 -0.73 5.59
N ALA A 61 0.46 -1.46 6.28
CA ALA A 61 0.06 -2.28 7.42
C ALA A 61 -0.50 -1.45 8.57
N TYR A 62 0.18 -0.37 9.00
CA TYR A 62 -0.33 0.48 10.08
C TYR A 62 -1.57 1.28 9.69
N LEU A 63 -1.65 1.77 8.45
CA LEU A 63 -2.86 2.41 7.94
C LEU A 63 -4.04 1.42 7.95
N GLY A 64 -3.79 0.17 7.53
CA GLY A 64 -4.78 -0.90 7.55
C GLY A 64 -5.25 -1.25 8.96
N VAL A 65 -4.33 -1.37 9.94
CA VAL A 65 -4.70 -1.63 11.34
C VAL A 65 -5.47 -0.45 11.94
N ALA A 66 -5.05 0.80 11.70
CA ALA A 66 -5.79 1.98 12.19
C ALA A 66 -7.21 2.04 11.63
N THR A 67 -7.35 1.78 10.33
CA THR A 67 -8.64 1.73 9.63
C THR A 67 -9.50 0.58 10.16
N TYR A 68 -8.92 -0.60 10.37
CA TYR A 68 -9.63 -1.76 10.91
C TYR A 68 -10.11 -1.53 12.34
N GLU A 69 -9.26 -1.03 13.25
CA GLU A 69 -9.67 -0.74 14.64
C GLU A 69 -10.73 0.36 14.69
N ALA A 70 -10.65 1.36 13.81
CA ALA A 70 -11.69 2.38 13.66
C ALA A 70 -13.04 1.76 13.28
N THR A 71 -13.09 0.89 12.27
CA THR A 71 -14.30 0.19 11.86
C THR A 71 -14.80 -0.79 12.94
N ALA A 72 -13.90 -1.58 13.54
CA ALA A 72 -14.24 -2.56 14.57
C ALA A 72 -14.78 -1.91 15.85
N SER A 73 -14.41 -0.65 16.14
CA SER A 73 -14.93 0.08 17.31
C SER A 73 -16.46 0.25 17.31
N GLY A 74 -17.11 0.20 16.14
CA GLY A 74 -18.56 0.33 15.96
C GLY A 74 -19.25 -0.96 15.54
N ARG A 75 -18.51 -2.03 15.27
CA ARG A 75 -19.01 -3.29 14.70
C ARG A 75 -18.79 -4.46 15.65
N SER A 76 -19.88 -4.99 16.20
CA SER A 76 -19.84 -6.15 17.12
C SER A 76 -19.47 -7.47 16.45
N ASP A 77 -19.58 -7.54 15.12
CA ASP A 77 -19.20 -8.69 14.31
C ASP A 77 -17.70 -8.73 13.98
N LEU A 78 -17.00 -7.62 14.20
CA LEU A 78 -15.55 -7.53 14.05
C LEU A 78 -14.86 -7.71 15.41
N ARG A 79 -13.68 -8.33 15.39
CA ARG A 79 -12.86 -8.53 16.60
C ARG A 79 -11.63 -7.67 16.49
N SER A 80 -11.39 -6.80 17.48
CA SER A 80 -10.15 -6.02 17.58
C SER A 80 -8.92 -6.93 17.40
N LEU A 81 -7.93 -6.44 16.65
CA LEU A 81 -6.63 -7.06 16.45
C LEU A 81 -5.74 -6.99 17.69
N ALA A 82 -6.15 -6.26 18.73
CA ALA A 82 -5.44 -6.22 19.99
C ALA A 82 -5.26 -7.63 20.58
N GLY A 83 -4.03 -7.97 20.94
CA GLY A 83 -3.66 -9.32 21.37
C GLY A 83 -3.60 -10.39 20.26
N GLN A 84 -3.99 -10.07 19.03
CA GLN A 84 -3.83 -10.94 17.85
C GLN A 84 -2.59 -10.57 17.03
N VAL A 85 -2.31 -9.26 16.91
CA VAL A 85 -1.07 -8.76 16.30
C VAL A 85 -0.07 -8.37 17.38
N ASN A 86 1.21 -8.62 17.12
CA ASN A 86 2.24 -8.52 18.14
C ASN A 86 2.34 -7.11 18.74
N GLY A 87 2.22 -7.03 20.06
CA GLY A 87 2.40 -5.81 20.84
C GLY A 87 1.25 -4.79 20.72
N LEU A 88 0.18 -5.07 19.97
CA LEU A 88 -0.98 -4.20 19.93
C LEU A 88 -1.84 -4.41 21.18
N THR A 89 -1.96 -3.36 21.97
CA THR A 89 -2.87 -3.30 23.12
C THR A 89 -4.27 -2.82 22.68
N PRO A 90 -5.33 -3.07 23.47
CA PRO A 90 -6.68 -2.61 23.15
C PRO A 90 -6.74 -1.10 22.87
N PRO A 91 -7.43 -0.65 21.80
CA PRO A 91 -7.59 0.77 21.52
C PRO A 91 -8.56 1.44 22.51
N PRO A 92 -8.57 2.79 22.56
CA PRO A 92 -9.57 3.54 23.30
C PRO A 92 -10.99 3.11 22.95
N GLN A 93 -11.86 3.00 23.96
CA GLN A 93 -13.25 2.57 23.78
C GLN A 93 -14.17 3.77 23.57
N ARG A 94 -15.30 3.55 22.91
CA ARG A 94 -16.36 4.55 22.77
C ARG A 94 -17.04 4.82 24.11
N GLU A 95 -17.43 6.06 24.35
CA GLU A 95 -18.31 6.39 25.47
C GLU A 95 -19.67 5.67 25.36
N THR A 96 -20.07 4.97 26.42
CA THR A 96 -21.33 4.24 26.47
C THR A 96 -22.54 5.17 26.34
N GLY A 97 -23.52 4.77 25.53
CA GLY A 97 -24.77 5.53 25.35
C GLY A 97 -24.63 6.80 24.49
N LYS A 98 -23.47 7.03 23.85
CA LYS A 98 -23.28 8.13 22.90
C LYS A 98 -23.43 7.65 21.46
N THR A 99 -23.90 8.55 20.61
CA THR A 99 -23.98 8.33 19.16
C THR A 99 -22.71 8.85 18.48
N TYR A 100 -22.27 8.10 17.47
CA TYR A 100 -21.11 8.36 16.64
C TYR A 100 -21.50 8.21 15.16
N ASP A 101 -20.69 8.78 14.29
CA ASP A 101 -20.74 8.56 12.85
C ASP A 101 -19.52 7.73 12.43
N GLU A 102 -19.79 6.57 11.81
CA GLU A 102 -18.78 5.56 11.47
C GLU A 102 -17.79 6.08 10.41
N ALA A 103 -18.28 6.79 9.40
CA ALA A 103 -17.44 7.29 8.33
C ALA A 103 -16.54 8.43 8.82
N ILE A 104 -17.01 9.28 9.74
CA ILE A 104 -16.18 10.30 10.39
C ILE A 104 -15.07 9.67 11.24
N ILE A 105 -15.35 8.60 12.00
CA ILE A 105 -14.33 7.90 12.80
C ILE A 105 -13.25 7.33 11.87
N VAL A 106 -13.66 6.58 10.85
CA VAL A 106 -12.75 5.98 9.87
C VAL A 106 -11.92 7.05 9.15
N HIS A 107 -12.57 8.11 8.67
CA HIS A 107 -11.91 9.25 8.04
C HIS A 107 -10.86 9.87 8.95
N SER A 108 -11.21 10.13 10.22
CA SER A 108 -10.27 10.73 11.17
C SER A 108 -9.07 9.81 11.45
N ALA A 109 -9.31 8.50 11.61
CA ALA A 109 -8.24 7.54 11.88
C ALA A 109 -7.26 7.42 10.69
N VAL A 110 -7.78 7.19 9.48
CA VAL A 110 -6.95 6.99 8.29
C VAL A 110 -6.25 8.29 7.86
N SER A 111 -6.90 9.46 7.99
CA SER A 111 -6.30 10.74 7.62
C SER A 111 -5.11 11.11 8.50
N LEU A 112 -5.24 10.98 9.82
CA LEU A 112 -4.17 11.30 10.77
C LEU A 112 -3.00 10.31 10.65
N THR A 113 -3.30 9.02 10.45
CA THR A 113 -2.27 8.02 10.21
C THR A 113 -1.53 8.31 8.90
N THR A 114 -2.25 8.64 7.82
CA THR A 114 -1.66 9.03 6.52
C THR A 114 -0.78 10.27 6.67
N LEU A 115 -1.26 11.32 7.34
CA LEU A 115 -0.49 12.54 7.58
C LEU A 115 0.81 12.27 8.34
N ASN A 116 0.80 11.34 9.29
CA ASN A 116 2.01 10.99 10.04
C ASN A 116 3.02 10.25 9.16
N PHE A 117 2.60 9.17 8.50
CA PHE A 117 3.48 8.35 7.68
C PHE A 117 4.03 9.13 6.48
N PHE A 118 3.20 9.93 5.82
CA PHE A 118 3.58 10.73 4.66
C PHE A 118 3.94 12.17 5.01
N GLY A 119 4.28 12.46 6.27
CA GLY A 119 4.67 13.81 6.71
C GLY A 119 5.94 14.35 6.04
N ASN A 120 6.72 13.48 5.39
CA ASN A 120 7.90 13.83 4.61
C ASN A 120 7.65 13.88 3.10
N THR A 121 6.39 13.77 2.65
CA THR A 121 6.05 13.97 1.25
C THR A 121 6.37 15.41 0.81
N GLY A 122 6.67 15.59 -0.47
CA GLY A 122 6.87 16.94 -1.03
C GLY A 122 5.58 17.78 -1.05
N PRO A 123 5.68 19.09 -1.36
CA PRO A 123 4.56 20.03 -1.30
C PRO A 123 3.33 19.62 -2.11
N THR A 124 3.49 18.87 -3.20
CA THR A 124 2.38 18.33 -3.99
C THR A 124 1.56 17.31 -3.20
N GLY A 125 2.22 16.35 -2.53
CA GLY A 125 1.55 15.38 -1.67
C GLY A 125 0.88 16.04 -0.46
N GLU A 126 1.53 17.03 0.16
CA GLU A 126 0.91 17.80 1.25
C GLU A 126 -0.38 18.50 0.81
N ARG A 127 -0.36 19.13 -0.37
CA ARG A 127 -1.55 19.78 -0.94
C ARG A 127 -2.64 18.76 -1.25
N ALA A 128 -2.28 17.59 -1.77
CA ALA A 128 -3.22 16.51 -2.05
C ALA A 128 -3.90 15.99 -0.77
N MET A 129 -3.14 15.72 0.29
CA MET A 129 -3.70 15.32 1.60
C MET A 129 -4.61 16.40 2.18
N LYS A 130 -4.19 17.68 2.17
CA LYS A 130 -5.02 18.80 2.64
C LYS A 130 -6.31 18.95 1.81
N ALA A 131 -6.25 18.71 0.50
CA ALA A 131 -7.42 18.75 -0.37
C ALA A 131 -8.37 17.57 -0.09
N MET A 132 -7.84 16.36 0.10
CA MET A 132 -8.62 15.17 0.46
C MET A 132 -9.37 15.38 1.78
N ILE A 133 -8.70 15.89 2.82
CA ILE A 133 -9.32 16.20 4.11
C ILE A 133 -10.45 17.19 3.93
N ARG A 134 -10.20 18.35 3.29
CA ARG A 134 -11.25 19.36 3.08
C ARG A 134 -12.46 18.82 2.32
N LYS A 135 -12.23 17.98 1.30
CA LYS A 135 -13.30 17.37 0.51
C LYS A 135 -14.15 16.43 1.38
N GLN A 136 -13.49 15.47 2.02
CA GLN A 136 -14.16 14.46 2.85
C GLN A 136 -14.87 15.10 4.04
N GLU A 137 -14.23 16.02 4.78
CA GLU A 137 -14.87 16.70 5.90
C GLU A 137 -16.11 17.49 5.47
N LYS A 138 -16.07 18.16 4.31
CA LYS A 138 -17.25 18.86 3.77
C LYS A 138 -18.40 17.89 3.49
N GLU A 139 -18.12 16.74 2.89
CA GLU A 139 -19.13 15.76 2.51
C GLU A 139 -19.66 14.98 3.73
N LEU A 140 -18.78 14.56 4.63
CA LEU A 140 -19.10 13.75 5.81
C LEU A 140 -19.80 14.54 6.91
N PHE A 141 -19.52 15.83 7.05
CA PHE A 141 -20.10 16.63 8.14
C PHE A 141 -21.44 17.26 7.76
N ASP A 142 -21.84 17.21 6.49
CA ASP A 142 -23.11 17.76 6.04
C ASP A 142 -24.29 17.02 6.67
N GLY A 143 -25.18 17.75 7.33
CA GLY A 143 -26.34 17.18 8.02
C GLY A 143 -26.06 16.42 9.32
N VAL A 144 -24.80 16.25 9.73
CA VAL A 144 -24.42 15.59 10.99
C VAL A 144 -24.41 16.61 12.13
N LYS A 145 -24.94 16.24 13.31
CA LYS A 145 -24.97 17.13 14.47
C LYS A 145 -23.54 17.49 14.91
N PRO A 146 -23.23 18.76 15.25
CA PRO A 146 -21.87 19.16 15.61
C PRO A 146 -21.23 18.36 16.75
N ASP A 147 -22.03 17.95 17.75
CA ASP A 147 -21.54 17.14 18.87
C ASP A 147 -21.22 15.69 18.46
N VAL A 148 -21.91 15.16 17.45
CA VAL A 148 -21.61 13.84 16.86
C VAL A 148 -20.35 13.92 16.01
N VAL A 149 -20.19 14.97 15.18
CA VAL A 149 -18.97 15.21 14.40
C VAL A 149 -17.75 15.28 15.31
N GLU A 150 -17.78 16.14 16.31
CA GLU A 150 -16.64 16.34 17.22
C GLU A 150 -16.25 15.05 17.94
N ARG A 151 -17.23 14.33 18.47
CA ARG A 151 -17.00 13.07 19.19
C ARG A 151 -16.43 11.97 18.28
N SER A 152 -16.93 11.88 17.06
CA SER A 152 -16.50 10.90 16.06
C SER A 152 -15.07 11.18 15.60
N ARG A 153 -14.74 12.45 15.34
CA ARG A 153 -13.36 12.88 15.06
C ARG A 153 -12.43 12.57 16.23
N ALA A 154 -12.82 12.95 17.46
CA ALA A 154 -12.02 12.71 18.64
C ALA A 154 -11.73 11.23 18.86
N HIS A 155 -12.72 10.35 18.65
CA HIS A 155 -12.54 8.91 18.78
C HIS A 155 -11.61 8.35 17.69
N GLY A 156 -11.81 8.71 16.42
CA GLY A 156 -10.92 8.28 15.34
C GLY A 156 -9.48 8.80 15.50
N ALA A 157 -9.32 10.03 16.02
CA ALA A 157 -8.02 10.58 16.37
C ALA A 157 -7.34 9.81 17.50
N ALA A 158 -8.08 9.44 18.55
CA ALA A 158 -7.54 8.63 19.64
C ALA A 158 -7.07 7.23 19.16
N ILE A 159 -7.77 6.64 18.19
CA ILE A 159 -7.35 5.39 17.55
C ILE A 159 -6.07 5.61 16.72
N ALA A 160 -6.01 6.65 15.90
CA ALA A 160 -4.80 6.97 15.14
C ALA A 160 -3.59 7.17 16.06
N ASP A 161 -3.73 7.98 17.11
CA ASP A 161 -2.65 8.23 18.07
C ASP A 161 -2.17 6.95 18.76
N HIS A 162 -3.10 6.06 19.12
CA HIS A 162 -2.79 4.75 19.69
C HIS A 162 -1.97 3.88 18.73
N ILE A 163 -2.38 3.78 17.47
CA ILE A 163 -1.68 2.98 16.45
C ILE A 163 -0.34 3.61 16.07
N LEU A 164 -0.25 4.94 16.01
CA LEU A 164 1.00 5.65 15.77
C LEU A 164 1.98 5.51 16.94
N ALA A 165 1.50 5.49 18.19
CA ALA A 165 2.34 5.19 19.34
C ALA A 165 2.88 3.75 19.27
N TRP A 166 2.01 2.79 18.92
CA TRP A 166 2.40 1.39 18.72
C TRP A 166 3.36 1.17 17.53
N SER A 167 3.31 2.02 16.50
CA SER A 167 4.21 1.89 15.35
C SER A 167 5.63 2.36 15.65
N ARG A 168 5.82 3.32 16.56
CA ARG A 168 7.13 3.96 16.83
C ARG A 168 8.18 3.02 17.41
N ASN A 169 7.78 1.91 18.03
CA ASN A 169 8.67 0.99 18.73
C ASN A 169 8.89 -0.34 17.99
N ASP A 170 8.55 -0.41 16.70
CA ASP A 170 8.68 -1.63 15.90
C ASP A 170 10.07 -1.84 15.27
N GLY A 171 10.98 -0.88 15.43
CA GLY A 171 12.32 -0.88 14.83
C GLY A 171 12.41 -0.21 13.45
N GLY A 172 11.29 0.01 12.76
CA GLY A 172 11.22 0.58 11.41
C GLY A 172 10.74 2.03 11.35
N ALA A 173 10.62 2.71 12.49
CA ALA A 173 10.07 4.06 12.59
C ALA A 173 10.98 5.15 12.01
N VAL A 174 12.30 4.94 12.03
CA VAL A 174 13.29 5.89 11.53
C VAL A 174 14.02 5.26 10.36
N ILE A 175 13.97 5.93 9.21
CA ILE A 175 14.65 5.54 7.98
C ILE A 175 15.64 6.63 7.62
N GLU A 176 16.92 6.36 7.85
CA GLU A 176 18.00 7.27 7.49
C GLU A 176 18.43 7.02 6.04
N ASN A 177 18.81 8.09 5.34
CA ASN A 177 19.40 8.00 3.99
C ASN A 177 18.61 7.09 3.02
N MET A 178 17.28 7.21 3.02
CA MET A 178 16.35 6.40 2.20
C MET A 178 16.45 4.88 2.43
N GLY A 179 17.03 4.46 3.56
CA GLY A 179 17.21 3.06 3.95
C GLY A 179 18.58 2.49 3.59
N PHE A 180 19.44 3.26 2.95
CA PHE A 180 20.82 2.86 2.66
C PHE A 180 21.74 3.31 3.79
N PRO A 181 22.42 2.42 4.52
CA PRO A 181 23.36 2.85 5.56
C PRO A 181 24.51 3.66 4.93
N LEU A 182 24.98 4.69 5.64
CA LEU A 182 26.13 5.51 5.20
C LEU A 182 27.42 4.70 5.10
N THR A 183 27.54 3.65 5.93
CA THR A 183 28.66 2.73 5.97
C THR A 183 28.16 1.29 6.13
N TYR A 184 28.65 0.38 5.30
CA TYR A 184 28.36 -1.05 5.42
C TYR A 184 29.57 -1.86 4.93
N ALA A 185 30.03 -2.82 5.73
CA ALA A 185 31.12 -3.70 5.36
C ALA A 185 30.58 -4.82 4.46
N LEU A 186 31.01 -4.84 3.20
CA LEU A 186 30.67 -5.92 2.26
C LEU A 186 31.47 -7.17 2.58
N GLY A 187 30.89 -8.34 2.28
CA GLY A 187 31.63 -9.60 2.34
C GLY A 187 32.70 -9.66 1.25
N GLU A 188 33.83 -10.31 1.54
CA GLU A 188 34.92 -10.51 0.58
C GLU A 188 34.73 -11.80 -0.21
N GLY A 189 35.02 -11.77 -1.51
CA GLY A 189 34.98 -12.95 -2.38
C GLY A 189 33.73 -12.99 -3.28
N ASN A 190 33.79 -13.84 -4.31
CA ASN A 190 32.84 -13.80 -5.42
C ASN A 190 31.43 -14.31 -5.09
N SER A 191 31.27 -15.03 -3.97
CA SER A 191 29.97 -15.54 -3.51
C SER A 191 29.14 -14.49 -2.79
N HIS A 192 29.70 -13.31 -2.49
CA HIS A 192 29.01 -12.25 -1.76
C HIS A 192 28.34 -11.25 -2.69
N TRP A 193 27.24 -10.67 -2.22
CA TRP A 193 26.58 -9.58 -2.92
C TRP A 193 27.53 -8.38 -3.09
N VAL A 194 27.51 -7.80 -4.29
CA VAL A 194 28.17 -6.54 -4.61
C VAL A 194 27.16 -5.55 -5.18
N PRO A 195 27.35 -4.24 -4.99
CA PRO A 195 26.50 -3.23 -5.61
C PRO A 195 26.51 -3.32 -7.13
N THR A 196 25.33 -3.20 -7.74
CA THR A 196 25.16 -3.22 -9.21
C THR A 196 24.77 -1.86 -9.79
N SER A 197 24.37 -0.91 -8.93
CA SER A 197 24.00 0.45 -9.32
C SER A 197 25.25 1.33 -9.46
N LEU A 198 25.19 2.34 -10.33
CA LEU A 198 26.20 3.41 -10.39
C LEU A 198 25.89 4.56 -9.41
N ILE A 199 24.73 4.52 -8.73
CA ILE A 199 24.31 5.56 -7.78
C ILE A 199 25.05 5.36 -6.47
N GLN A 200 25.73 6.41 -5.99
CA GLN A 200 26.55 6.34 -4.79
C GLN A 200 25.78 5.92 -3.53
N GLN A 201 24.52 6.36 -3.40
CA GLN A 201 23.67 5.97 -2.28
C GLN A 201 23.38 4.46 -2.25
N GLN A 202 23.37 3.81 -3.42
CA GLN A 202 23.00 2.40 -3.59
C GLN A 202 24.23 1.47 -3.58
N GLN A 203 25.37 1.97 -3.09
CA GLN A 203 26.59 1.15 -2.87
C GLN A 203 26.52 0.32 -1.59
N THR A 204 25.45 0.43 -0.82
CA THR A 204 25.15 -0.38 0.36
C THR A 204 23.81 -1.09 0.17
N PRO A 205 23.55 -2.21 0.88
CA PRO A 205 22.26 -2.89 0.78
C PRO A 205 21.15 -1.99 1.32
N LEU A 206 19.98 -2.05 0.69
CA LEU A 206 18.77 -1.39 1.19
C LEU A 206 18.29 -2.11 2.46
N LEU A 207 18.19 -1.36 3.58
CA LEU A 207 17.60 -1.79 4.84
C LEU A 207 18.10 -3.17 5.33
N PRO A 208 19.41 -3.36 5.54
CA PRO A 208 20.00 -4.67 5.85
C PRO A 208 19.45 -5.29 7.14
N ASP A 209 18.99 -4.46 8.08
CA ASP A 209 18.45 -4.89 9.36
C ASP A 209 16.92 -5.00 9.39
N TRP A 210 16.22 -4.83 8.26
CA TRP A 210 14.74 -4.81 8.24
C TRP A 210 14.08 -6.05 8.84
N GLY A 211 14.74 -7.21 8.70
CA GLY A 211 14.27 -8.48 9.26
C GLY A 211 14.24 -8.52 10.80
N LYS A 212 14.82 -7.52 11.48
CA LYS A 212 14.80 -7.38 12.95
C LYS A 212 13.59 -6.60 13.46
N ASN A 213 12.83 -5.94 12.57
CA ASN A 213 11.63 -5.21 12.96
C ASN A 213 10.58 -6.15 13.58
N ARG A 214 9.75 -5.63 14.48
CA ARG A 214 8.62 -6.36 15.05
C ARG A 214 7.67 -6.76 13.91
N THR A 215 7.46 -8.06 13.76
CA THR A 215 6.48 -8.63 12.84
C THR A 215 5.05 -8.44 13.35
N PHE A 216 4.06 -8.37 12.45
CA PHE A 216 2.65 -8.24 12.86
C PHE A 216 2.06 -9.57 13.34
N ALA A 217 2.16 -10.63 12.54
CA ALA A 217 1.54 -11.94 12.81
C ALA A 217 2.53 -13.04 13.17
N MET A 218 3.70 -13.07 12.52
CA MET A 218 4.75 -14.06 12.84
C MET A 218 5.37 -13.77 14.20
N PRO A 219 5.83 -14.77 14.98
CA PRO A 219 6.53 -14.51 16.24
C PRO A 219 7.81 -13.67 16.08
N LYS A 220 8.56 -13.88 14.98
CA LYS A 220 9.74 -13.09 14.59
C LYS A 220 10.01 -13.23 13.08
N GLY A 221 10.87 -12.38 12.52
CA GLY A 221 11.24 -12.41 11.09
C GLY A 221 11.85 -13.75 10.64
N SER A 222 12.52 -14.47 11.53
CA SER A 222 13.14 -15.79 11.27
C SER A 222 12.26 -16.99 11.60
N SER A 223 10.94 -16.80 11.75
CA SER A 223 10.02 -17.89 12.12
C SER A 223 9.82 -18.93 11.01
N CYS A 224 10.10 -18.61 9.74
CA CYS A 224 10.01 -19.53 8.60
C CYS A 224 11.37 -19.59 7.87
N PRO A 225 12.32 -20.43 8.30
CA PRO A 225 13.61 -20.54 7.61
C PRO A 225 13.43 -21.21 6.24
N LEU A 226 14.18 -20.73 5.25
CA LEU A 226 14.32 -21.36 3.95
C LEU A 226 15.57 -22.24 3.92
N SER A 227 15.57 -23.26 3.07
CA SER A 227 16.80 -23.97 2.73
C SER A 227 17.84 -22.98 2.17
N PRO A 228 19.15 -23.20 2.42
CA PRO A 228 20.17 -22.35 1.84
C PRO A 228 20.12 -22.42 0.29
N PRO A 229 20.54 -21.35 -0.41
CA PRO A 229 20.69 -21.40 -1.86
C PRO A 229 21.79 -22.38 -2.27
N PRO A 230 21.88 -22.76 -3.56
CA PRO A 230 23.02 -23.51 -4.07
C PRO A 230 24.35 -22.84 -3.72
N GLU A 231 25.36 -23.63 -3.37
CA GLU A 231 26.70 -23.11 -3.13
C GLU A 231 27.25 -22.43 -4.39
N TYR A 232 27.88 -21.27 -4.21
CA TYR A 232 28.51 -20.54 -5.30
C TYR A 232 29.60 -21.40 -5.97
N SER A 233 29.52 -21.52 -7.30
CA SER A 233 30.50 -22.24 -8.10
C SER A 233 30.41 -21.79 -9.56
N GLU A 234 31.55 -21.43 -10.15
CA GLU A 234 31.65 -21.11 -11.59
C GLU A 234 31.93 -22.35 -12.46
N GLU A 235 32.11 -23.52 -11.84
CA GLU A 235 32.35 -24.77 -12.57
C GLU A 235 31.14 -25.11 -13.45
N PRO A 236 31.35 -25.32 -14.77
CA PRO A 236 30.29 -25.76 -15.66
C PRO A 236 29.63 -27.05 -15.15
N GLY A 237 28.32 -27.02 -14.99
CA GLY A 237 27.53 -28.15 -14.50
C GLY A 237 27.25 -28.15 -12.99
N SER A 238 27.86 -27.24 -12.22
CA SER A 238 27.40 -26.97 -10.85
C SER A 238 25.99 -26.36 -10.85
N GLN A 239 25.21 -26.59 -9.79
CA GLN A 239 23.83 -26.09 -9.70
C GLN A 239 23.77 -24.56 -9.83
N PHE A 240 24.69 -23.84 -9.16
CA PHE A 240 24.78 -22.38 -9.26
C PHE A 240 25.07 -21.92 -10.69
N TYR A 241 26.03 -22.55 -11.37
CA TYR A 241 26.35 -22.19 -12.76
C TYR A 241 25.15 -22.41 -13.70
N LEU A 242 24.40 -23.51 -13.50
CA LEU A 242 23.23 -23.81 -14.32
C LEU A 242 22.11 -22.78 -14.13
N GLU A 243 21.81 -22.37 -12.89
CA GLU A 243 20.83 -21.31 -12.60
C GLU A 243 21.28 -19.95 -13.15
N ALA A 244 22.56 -19.58 -13.01
CA ALA A 244 23.10 -18.35 -13.58
C ALA A 244 23.04 -18.36 -15.13
N LYS A 245 23.34 -19.51 -15.74
CA LYS A 245 23.24 -19.71 -17.19
C LYS A 245 21.81 -19.61 -17.70
N GLU A 246 20.83 -20.13 -16.95
CA GLU A 246 19.41 -19.98 -17.27
C GLU A 246 19.01 -18.50 -17.36
N VAL A 247 19.40 -17.68 -16.38
CA VAL A 247 19.13 -16.23 -16.38
C VAL A 247 19.78 -15.57 -17.60
N TYR A 248 21.04 -15.90 -17.89
CA TYR A 248 21.76 -15.35 -19.05
C TYR A 248 21.08 -15.72 -20.37
N ASP A 249 20.83 -17.00 -20.62
CA ASP A 249 20.22 -17.49 -21.85
C ASP A 249 18.80 -16.93 -22.04
N THR A 250 18.02 -16.85 -20.96
CA THR A 250 16.68 -16.24 -20.96
C THR A 250 16.77 -14.77 -21.37
N SER A 251 17.72 -14.01 -20.83
CA SER A 251 17.88 -12.59 -21.17
C SER A 251 18.13 -12.34 -22.67
N LYS A 252 18.73 -13.32 -23.38
CA LYS A 252 19.01 -13.25 -24.82
C LYS A 252 17.83 -13.66 -25.70
N THR A 253 16.84 -14.35 -25.13
CA THR A 253 15.78 -15.04 -25.88
C THR A 253 14.37 -14.66 -25.42
N LEU A 254 14.22 -13.63 -24.58
CA LEU A 254 12.92 -13.16 -24.08
C LEU A 254 11.89 -13.00 -25.21
N THR A 255 10.70 -13.56 -25.00
CA THR A 255 9.53 -13.29 -25.84
C THR A 255 8.92 -11.93 -25.49
N ASP A 256 8.07 -11.40 -26.38
CA ASP A 256 7.37 -10.14 -26.09
C ASP A 256 6.44 -10.26 -24.88
N GLU A 257 5.78 -11.40 -24.71
CA GLU A 257 4.96 -11.69 -23.55
C GLU A 257 5.79 -11.67 -22.25
N GLN A 258 6.95 -12.35 -22.23
CA GLN A 258 7.84 -12.34 -21.07
C GLN A 258 8.33 -10.93 -20.72
N ARG A 259 8.63 -10.09 -21.73
CA ARG A 259 8.99 -8.68 -21.51
C ARG A 259 7.84 -7.89 -20.88
N ILE A 260 6.62 -8.10 -21.33
CA ILE A 260 5.43 -7.44 -20.78
C ILE A 260 5.21 -7.87 -19.34
N ILE A 261 5.28 -9.17 -19.05
CA ILE A 261 5.15 -9.72 -17.69
C ILE A 261 6.23 -9.13 -16.77
N ALA A 262 7.49 -9.10 -17.20
CA ALA A 262 8.58 -8.54 -16.41
C ALA A 262 8.36 -7.05 -16.11
N ARG A 263 7.92 -6.25 -17.10
CA ARG A 263 7.62 -4.82 -16.89
C ARG A 263 6.41 -4.60 -15.98
N PHE A 264 5.39 -5.45 -16.11
CA PHE A 264 4.18 -5.38 -15.30
C PHE A 264 4.48 -5.61 -13.81
N TRP A 265 5.39 -6.53 -13.49
CA TRP A 265 5.77 -6.87 -12.12
C TRP A 265 7.07 -6.21 -11.62
N SER A 266 7.70 -5.32 -12.41
CA SER A 266 8.95 -4.64 -12.03
C SER A 266 8.76 -3.80 -10.77
N ASP A 267 7.61 -3.11 -10.69
CA ASP A 267 7.18 -2.32 -9.54
C ASP A 267 8.26 -1.40 -8.94
N ASP A 268 9.03 -0.77 -9.82
CA ASP A 268 10.13 0.10 -9.41
C ASP A 268 9.62 1.33 -8.65
N PRO A 269 10.25 1.70 -7.52
CA PRO A 269 9.92 2.93 -6.79
C PRO A 269 9.94 4.15 -7.72
N MET A 270 9.04 5.10 -7.48
CA MET A 270 8.80 6.27 -8.32
C MET A 270 8.15 6.00 -9.69
N MET A 271 8.14 4.76 -10.19
CA MET A 271 7.38 4.39 -11.39
C MET A 271 6.03 3.78 -11.04
N SER A 272 5.97 2.98 -9.98
CA SER A 272 4.75 2.35 -9.44
C SER A 272 4.68 2.55 -7.91
N PRO A 273 3.58 2.16 -7.23
CA PRO A 273 3.48 2.19 -5.78
C PRO A 273 4.23 1.04 -5.09
N THR A 274 5.25 0.45 -5.74
CA THR A 274 6.03 -0.71 -5.27
C THR A 274 5.22 -2.01 -5.19
N PRO A 275 5.85 -3.20 -5.04
CA PRO A 275 5.10 -4.46 -5.00
C PRO A 275 3.99 -4.51 -3.93
N PRO A 276 4.19 -4.01 -2.68
CA PRO A 276 3.10 -3.89 -1.71
C PRO A 276 1.92 -3.06 -2.21
N GLY A 277 2.19 -1.92 -2.86
CA GLY A 277 1.13 -1.06 -3.39
C GLY A 277 0.38 -1.70 -4.55
N HIS A 278 1.06 -2.47 -5.40
CA HIS A 278 0.39 -3.23 -6.47
C HIS A 278 -0.60 -4.26 -5.89
N TRP A 279 -0.21 -5.01 -4.85
CA TRP A 279 -1.13 -5.94 -4.19
C TRP A 279 -2.30 -5.23 -3.50
N ILE A 280 -2.07 -4.05 -2.92
CA ILE A 280 -3.14 -3.21 -2.38
C ILE A 280 -4.09 -2.75 -3.49
N PHE A 281 -3.56 -2.31 -4.64
CA PHE A 281 -4.37 -1.94 -5.81
C PHE A 281 -5.24 -3.10 -6.30
N ILE A 282 -4.69 -4.33 -6.38
CA ILE A 282 -5.46 -5.54 -6.72
C ILE A 282 -6.59 -5.76 -5.71
N ALA A 283 -6.29 -5.69 -4.40
CA ALA A 283 -7.28 -5.89 -3.35
C ALA A 283 -8.41 -4.85 -3.44
N LEU A 284 -8.08 -3.56 -3.59
CA LEU A 284 -9.08 -2.48 -3.72
C LEU A 284 -9.93 -2.65 -4.98
N SER A 285 -9.33 -3.07 -6.08
CA SER A 285 -10.05 -3.36 -7.33
C SER A 285 -11.06 -4.49 -7.16
N LEU A 286 -10.67 -5.57 -6.46
CA LEU A 286 -11.57 -6.69 -6.14
C LEU A 286 -12.71 -6.24 -5.22
N LEU A 287 -12.40 -5.55 -4.12
CA LEU A 287 -13.38 -5.03 -3.16
C LEU A 287 -14.39 -4.08 -3.84
N SER A 288 -13.92 -3.20 -4.73
CA SER A 288 -14.79 -2.31 -5.50
C SER A 288 -15.68 -3.08 -6.48
N ASN A 289 -15.17 -4.12 -7.13
CA ASN A 289 -15.94 -4.95 -8.08
C ASN A 289 -17.01 -5.78 -7.37
N GLU A 290 -16.68 -6.31 -6.19
CA GLU A 290 -17.60 -7.08 -5.34
C GLU A 290 -18.57 -6.20 -4.54
N LYS A 291 -18.34 -4.88 -4.52
CA LYS A 291 -19.11 -3.90 -3.72
C LYS A 291 -19.10 -4.27 -2.23
N ALA A 292 -17.91 -4.57 -1.72
CA ALA A 292 -17.69 -4.78 -0.30
C ALA A 292 -18.14 -3.55 0.51
N ASP A 293 -18.70 -3.81 1.70
CA ASP A 293 -19.27 -2.82 2.62
C ASP A 293 -18.22 -2.12 3.51
#